data_AF-A0A7Y5N608-F1
#
_entry.id   AF-A0A7Y5N608-F1
#
_cell.length_a   1.000
_cell.length_b   1.000
_cell.length_c   1.000
_cell.angle_alpha   90.00
_cell.angle_beta   90.00
_cell.angle_gamma   90.00
#
_symmetry.space_group_name_H-M   'P 1'
#
loop_
_entity.id
_entity.type
_entity.pdbx_description
1 polymer ?
#
loop_
_entity_poly.entity_id
_entity_poly.type
_entity_poly.pdbx_seq_one_letter_code
_entity_poly.pdbx_strand_id
1 'polypeptide(L)'
;MFFVVIPDLPPSFQQLYKDSGPILRYRILRDVLDRDESWIETSNAIGAVLKHPRLVQLASEQLPNGSFGDRLSHTAATVLWMCEAGAASHGAVQRALDYVVLPTLAQENVTWELAREQRPLVRDVCLHLLARATRGTHPLLESYLELVKLEWQHWFQDKKSSPPTVPAYCAMVWWQPPAEQAVSKRELLAQLLNEVEALPEVLLPENTRLLIPGKEKYLAEPVRMLFDLEHGARAGIVNDVAHLRWLYEELEVQQDADGMWHFFLEETPAHLSWYFPLEEHAHDRELTVRALMIYKLLNYDV
;
A
#
# COMPACT_ATOMS: atom_id res chain seq x y z
N MET A 1 -11.41 32.94 11.17
CA MET A 1 -11.07 31.60 10.64
C MET A 1 -11.51 31.61 9.19
N PHE A 2 -10.58 31.66 8.24
CA PHE A 2 -10.94 31.65 6.82
C PHE A 2 -11.32 30.23 6.43
N PHE A 3 -12.50 30.05 5.84
CA PHE A 3 -12.93 28.77 5.32
C PHE A 3 -12.17 28.52 4.01
N VAL A 4 -11.24 27.57 4.02
CA VAL A 4 -10.67 27.05 2.79
C VAL A 4 -11.70 26.04 2.27
N VAL A 5 -12.54 26.49 1.34
CA VAL A 5 -13.44 25.60 0.59
C VAL A 5 -12.67 25.13 -0.63
N ILE A 6 -12.51 23.82 -0.78
CA ILE A 6 -11.83 23.23 -1.94
C ILE A 6 -12.91 22.94 -3.01
N PRO A 7 -13.01 23.68 -4.12
CA PRO A 7 -14.21 23.65 -4.97
C PRO A 7 -14.59 22.27 -5.52
N ASP A 8 -13.61 21.41 -5.79
CA ASP A 8 -13.85 20.08 -6.37
C ASP A 8 -13.91 18.97 -5.31
N LEU A 9 -13.81 19.32 -4.02
CA LEU A 9 -13.90 18.34 -2.94
C LEU A 9 -15.37 18.12 -2.54
N PRO A 10 -15.90 16.89 -2.60
CA PRO A 10 -17.30 16.64 -2.30
C PRO A 10 -17.67 17.07 -0.87
N PRO A 11 -18.93 17.46 -0.60
CA PRO A 11 -19.33 18.05 0.69
C PRO A 11 -18.99 17.19 1.92
N SER A 12 -19.10 15.85 1.81
CA SER A 12 -18.73 14.89 2.85
C SER A 12 -17.26 15.00 3.26
N PHE A 13 -16.38 15.25 2.30
CA PHE A 13 -14.95 15.41 2.55
C PHE A 13 -14.54 16.81 2.97
N GLN A 14 -15.34 17.85 2.74
CA GLN A 14 -15.00 19.20 3.18
C GLN A 14 -14.83 19.24 4.70
N GLN A 15 -15.77 18.60 5.41
CA GLN A 15 -15.73 18.50 6.86
C GLN A 15 -14.60 17.57 7.33
N LEU A 16 -14.42 16.42 6.66
CA LEU A 16 -13.34 15.49 6.96
C LEU A 16 -11.96 16.11 6.75
N TYR A 17 -11.73 16.77 5.62
CA TYR A 17 -10.51 17.50 5.29
C TYR A 17 -10.25 18.59 6.33
N LYS A 18 -11.27 19.37 6.69
CA LYS A 18 -11.16 20.41 7.73
C LYS A 18 -10.75 19.83 9.08
N ASP A 19 -11.28 18.68 9.47
CA ASP A 19 -11.00 18.12 10.78
C ASP A 19 -9.76 17.20 10.82
N SER A 20 -9.18 16.91 9.65
CA SER A 20 -8.02 16.03 9.48
C SER A 20 -6.69 16.72 9.68
N GLY A 21 -5.69 15.97 10.17
CA GLY A 21 -4.29 16.38 10.18
C GLY A 21 -3.70 16.57 8.77
N PRO A 22 -2.53 17.21 8.63
CA PRO A 22 -1.92 17.52 7.34
C PRO A 22 -1.71 16.32 6.42
N ILE A 23 -1.43 15.15 7.01
CA ILE A 23 -1.20 13.91 6.27
C ILE A 23 -2.47 13.43 5.58
N LEU A 24 -3.56 13.29 6.33
CA LEU A 24 -4.85 12.86 5.78
C LEU A 24 -5.38 13.87 4.74
N ARG A 25 -5.18 15.17 4.99
CA ARG A 25 -5.47 16.22 4.00
C ARG A 25 -4.68 16.03 2.70
N TYR A 26 -3.39 15.72 2.79
CA TYR A 26 -2.56 15.45 1.62
C TYR A 26 -3.07 14.23 0.84
N ARG A 27 -3.43 13.14 1.53
CA ARG A 27 -4.00 11.94 0.87
C ARG A 27 -5.30 12.25 0.15
N ILE A 28 -6.22 12.99 0.78
CA ILE A 28 -7.48 13.41 0.15
C ILE A 28 -7.19 14.20 -1.14
N LEU A 29 -6.29 15.17 -1.09
CA LEU A 29 -5.93 15.97 -2.27
C LEU A 29 -5.29 15.14 -3.40
N ARG A 30 -4.37 14.24 -3.04
CA ARG A 30 -3.62 13.42 -4.00
C ARG A 30 -4.49 12.32 -4.60
N ASP A 31 -5.16 11.56 -3.75
CA ASP A 31 -5.75 10.28 -4.12
C ASP A 31 -7.23 10.36 -4.50
N VAL A 32 -7.97 11.36 -3.98
CA VAL A 32 -9.41 11.52 -4.29
C VAL A 32 -9.60 12.51 -5.43
N LEU A 33 -8.86 13.62 -5.41
CA LEU A 33 -9.05 14.68 -6.41
C LEU A 33 -8.18 14.54 -7.65
N ASP A 34 -7.24 13.57 -7.67
CA ASP A 34 -6.26 13.37 -8.76
C ASP A 34 -5.56 14.68 -9.19
N ARG A 35 -5.43 15.63 -8.25
CA ARG A 35 -4.85 16.95 -8.50
C ARG A 35 -3.34 16.87 -8.37
N ASP A 36 -2.65 16.29 -9.35
CA ASP A 36 -1.17 16.29 -9.43
C ASP A 36 -0.60 17.70 -9.77
N GLU A 37 -1.46 18.66 -10.15
CA GLU A 37 -1.08 20.05 -10.53
C GLU A 37 -1.24 21.09 -9.40
N SER A 38 -1.56 20.65 -8.19
CA SER A 38 -1.85 21.50 -7.03
C SER A 38 -0.60 22.14 -6.36
N TRP A 39 0.49 22.33 -7.11
CA TRP A 39 1.85 22.60 -6.61
C TRP A 39 1.92 23.73 -5.55
N ILE A 40 1.02 24.71 -5.57
CA ILE A 40 1.04 25.85 -4.64
C ILE A 40 0.37 25.52 -3.29
N GLU A 41 -0.80 24.90 -3.27
CA GLU A 41 -1.48 24.51 -2.01
C GLU A 41 -0.92 23.20 -1.44
N THR A 42 -0.50 22.29 -2.33
CA THR A 42 0.14 21.03 -1.96
C THR A 42 1.58 21.22 -1.51
N SER A 43 2.31 22.24 -1.97
CA SER A 43 3.63 22.56 -1.37
C SER A 43 3.48 22.99 0.10
N ASN A 44 2.41 23.71 0.44
CA ASN A 44 2.09 24.02 1.85
C ASN A 44 1.67 22.77 2.63
N ALA A 45 0.86 21.88 2.03
CA ALA A 45 0.46 20.62 2.65
C ALA A 45 1.64 19.65 2.83
N ILE A 46 2.51 19.50 1.82
CA ILE A 46 3.78 18.77 1.89
C ILE A 46 4.66 19.38 2.97
N GLY A 47 4.80 20.71 3.00
CA GLY A 47 5.55 21.40 4.05
C GLY A 47 5.01 21.11 5.46
N ALA A 48 3.70 20.92 5.62
CA ALA A 48 3.08 20.53 6.88
C ALA A 48 3.25 19.03 7.19
N VAL A 49 3.17 18.15 6.19
CA VAL A 49 3.47 16.71 6.28
C VAL A 49 4.92 16.51 6.72
N LEU A 50 5.88 17.17 6.06
CA LEU A 50 7.30 17.06 6.40
C LEU A 50 7.62 17.58 7.81
N LYS A 51 6.76 18.43 8.38
CA LYS A 51 6.84 18.93 9.76
C LYS A 51 6.08 18.05 10.76
N HIS A 52 5.42 16.99 10.33
CA HIS A 52 4.68 16.10 11.22
C HIS A 52 5.65 15.50 12.25
N PRO A 53 5.37 15.60 13.57
CA PRO A 53 6.33 15.21 14.62
C PRO A 53 6.85 13.77 14.46
N ARG A 54 5.98 12.84 14.08
CA ARG A 54 6.36 11.45 13.83
C ARG A 54 7.26 11.29 12.60
N LEU A 55 7.03 12.06 11.52
CA LEU A 55 7.90 12.04 10.33
C LEU A 55 9.28 12.62 10.66
N VAL A 56 9.32 13.71 11.43
CA VAL A 56 10.57 14.32 11.89
C VAL A 56 11.34 13.36 12.79
N GLN A 57 10.66 12.71 13.74
CA GLN A 57 11.26 11.70 14.60
C GLN A 57 11.85 10.55 13.77
N LEU A 58 11.04 9.90 12.93
CA LEU A 58 11.49 8.78 12.10
C LEU A 58 12.69 9.19 11.24
N ALA A 59 12.63 10.36 10.59
CA ALA A 59 13.73 10.88 9.79
C ALA A 59 15.01 11.13 10.60
N SER A 60 14.89 11.52 11.88
CA SER A 60 16.03 11.72 12.78
C SER A 60 16.64 10.42 13.32
N GLU A 61 15.87 9.33 13.30
CA GLU A 61 16.31 7.99 13.71
C GLU A 61 17.06 7.26 12.58
N GLN A 62 17.14 7.85 11.37
CA GLN A 62 17.85 7.25 10.24
C GLN A 62 19.36 7.14 10.53
N LEU A 63 19.89 5.94 10.37
CA LEU A 63 21.30 5.65 10.56
C LEU A 63 22.14 6.18 9.37
N PRO A 64 23.47 6.38 9.55
CA PRO A 64 24.34 6.90 8.48
C PRO A 64 24.38 6.06 7.20
N ASN A 65 24.06 4.76 7.29
CA ASN A 65 23.94 3.83 6.17
C ASN A 65 22.58 3.89 5.45
N GLY A 66 21.69 4.83 5.84
CA GLY A 66 20.36 5.00 5.26
C GLY A 66 19.27 4.08 5.84
N SER A 67 19.59 3.14 6.73
CA SER A 67 18.59 2.25 7.34
C SER A 67 17.89 2.90 8.54
N PHE A 68 16.71 2.38 8.90
CA PHE A 68 16.00 2.74 10.13
C PHE A 68 16.10 1.58 11.12
N GLY A 69 17.25 1.51 11.80
CA GLY A 69 17.63 0.39 12.65
C GLY A 69 18.38 -0.73 11.90
N ASP A 70 18.52 -1.84 12.60
CA ASP A 70 19.43 -2.96 12.32
C ASP A 70 18.76 -4.12 11.58
N ARG A 71 17.45 -4.02 11.30
CA ARG A 71 16.69 -5.00 10.52
C ARG A 71 16.05 -4.36 9.29
N LEU A 72 16.06 -5.08 8.17
CA LEU A 72 15.36 -4.66 6.95
C LEU A 72 13.87 -4.42 7.18
N SER A 73 13.24 -5.21 8.05
CA SER A 73 11.81 -5.05 8.40
C SER A 73 11.50 -3.68 9.00
N HIS A 74 12.40 -3.12 9.83
CA HIS A 74 12.22 -1.78 10.42
C HIS A 74 12.38 -0.69 9.37
N THR A 75 13.37 -0.84 8.48
CA THR A 75 13.57 0.07 7.33
C THR A 75 12.35 0.02 6.41
N ALA A 76 11.87 -1.17 6.08
CA ALA A 76 10.71 -1.35 5.22
C ALA A 76 9.45 -0.75 5.83
N ALA A 77 9.15 -1.06 7.09
CA ALA A 77 8.00 -0.51 7.79
C ALA A 77 8.06 1.03 7.86
N THR A 78 9.22 1.59 8.16
CA THR A 78 9.40 3.04 8.25
C THR A 78 9.22 3.70 6.89
N VAL A 79 9.86 3.18 5.83
CA VAL A 79 9.73 3.74 4.48
C VAL A 79 8.29 3.65 3.98
N LEU A 80 7.60 2.51 4.19
CA LEU A 80 6.18 2.37 3.83
C LEU A 80 5.31 3.35 4.61
N TRP A 81 5.49 3.47 5.93
CA TRP A 81 4.77 4.43 6.75
C TRP A 81 4.99 5.87 6.24
N MET A 82 6.22 6.24 5.91
CA MET A 82 6.52 7.55 5.31
C MET A 82 5.83 7.75 3.96
N CYS A 83 5.79 6.73 3.11
CA CYS A 83 5.10 6.78 1.81
C CYS A 83 3.57 6.89 1.97
N GLU A 84 2.99 6.18 2.93
CA GLU A 84 1.57 6.28 3.32
C GLU A 84 1.24 7.65 3.90
N ALA A 85 2.17 8.22 4.67
CA ALA A 85 2.08 9.59 5.17
C ALA A 85 2.29 10.66 4.09
N GLY A 86 2.48 10.27 2.83
CA GLY A 86 2.65 11.19 1.71
C GLY A 86 4.07 11.75 1.54
N ALA A 87 5.03 11.29 2.34
CA ALA A 87 6.42 11.74 2.33
C ALA A 87 7.34 10.87 1.45
N ALA A 88 6.81 10.28 0.38
CA ALA A 88 7.59 9.41 -0.52
C ALA A 88 8.80 10.11 -1.16
N SER A 89 8.72 11.43 -1.39
CA SER A 89 9.81 12.25 -1.94
C SER A 89 10.75 12.82 -0.87
N HIS A 90 10.57 12.46 0.40
CA HIS A 90 11.42 12.97 1.48
C HIS A 90 12.85 12.43 1.36
N GLY A 91 13.85 13.26 1.69
CA GLY A 91 15.26 12.90 1.56
C GLY A 91 15.67 11.66 2.36
N ALA A 92 15.00 11.37 3.48
CA ALA A 92 15.24 10.14 4.23
C ALA A 92 14.77 8.88 3.48
N VAL A 93 13.64 8.96 2.76
CA VAL A 93 13.17 7.86 1.89
C VAL A 93 14.17 7.67 0.75
N GLN A 94 14.58 8.76 0.09
CA GLN A 94 15.57 8.68 -0.98
C GLN A 94 16.89 8.04 -0.52
N ARG A 95 17.42 8.44 0.64
CA ARG A 95 18.61 7.79 1.22
C ARG A 95 18.41 6.31 1.51
N ALA A 96 17.25 5.92 2.03
CA ALA A 96 16.96 4.49 2.24
C ALA A 96 16.93 3.73 0.91
N LEU A 97 16.40 4.33 -0.15
CA LEU A 97 16.44 3.73 -1.49
C LEU A 97 17.87 3.57 -1.99
N ASP A 98 18.67 4.63 -1.93
CA ASP A 98 20.01 4.67 -2.53
C ASP A 98 21.04 3.84 -1.78
N TYR A 99 20.98 3.81 -0.43
CA TYR A 99 21.99 3.14 0.39
C TYR A 99 21.57 1.74 0.86
N VAL A 100 20.27 1.44 0.89
CA VAL A 100 19.76 0.14 1.36
C VAL A 100 19.06 -0.62 0.24
N VAL A 101 17.98 -0.09 -0.33
CA VAL A 101 17.11 -0.86 -1.25
C VAL A 101 17.82 -1.22 -2.56
N LEU A 102 18.37 -0.23 -3.28
CA LEU A 102 19.02 -0.45 -4.57
C LEU A 102 20.28 -1.34 -4.43
N PRO A 103 21.19 -1.12 -3.45
CA PRO A 103 22.32 -2.02 -3.24
C PRO A 103 21.89 -3.44 -2.84
N THR A 104 20.78 -3.59 -2.11
CA THR A 104 20.23 -4.92 -1.77
C THR A 104 19.71 -5.64 -3.02
N LEU A 105 19.03 -4.93 -3.92
CA LEU A 105 18.57 -5.48 -5.21
C LEU A 105 19.74 -5.82 -6.16
N ALA A 106 20.79 -5.00 -6.17
CA ALA A 106 22.01 -5.22 -6.96
C ALA A 106 22.91 -6.33 -6.39
N GLN A 107 22.55 -6.90 -5.23
CA GLN A 107 23.35 -7.89 -4.48
C GLN A 107 24.71 -7.37 -3.99
N GLU A 108 24.91 -6.05 -3.94
CA GLU A 108 26.15 -5.42 -3.49
C GLU A 108 26.24 -5.39 -1.95
N ASN A 109 25.10 -5.42 -1.24
CA ASN A 109 25.01 -5.35 0.23
C ASN A 109 24.21 -6.50 0.86
N VAL A 110 24.60 -7.75 0.61
CA VAL A 110 24.07 -8.91 1.36
C VAL A 110 24.78 -9.02 2.72
N THR A 111 24.63 -8.01 3.58
CA THR A 111 25.14 -7.99 4.95
C THR A 111 24.06 -8.17 6.01
N TRP A 112 22.81 -8.35 5.62
CA TRP A 112 21.69 -8.50 6.55
C TRP A 112 21.31 -9.98 6.65
N GLU A 113 21.37 -10.50 7.88
CA GLU A 113 21.25 -11.90 8.29
C GLU A 113 19.93 -12.57 7.87
N LEU A 114 19.75 -12.84 6.57
CA LEU A 114 18.69 -13.68 6.07
C LEU A 114 19.35 -14.78 5.25
N ALA A 115 19.08 -16.03 5.62
CA ALA A 115 19.62 -17.21 4.97
C ALA A 115 19.42 -17.11 3.44
N ARG A 116 20.28 -17.77 2.65
CA ARG A 116 20.16 -17.80 1.17
C ARG A 116 18.73 -18.15 0.69
N GLU A 117 17.98 -18.88 1.51
CA GLU A 117 16.59 -19.31 1.28
C GLU A 117 15.55 -18.17 1.35
N GLN A 118 15.85 -17.06 2.02
CA GLN A 118 14.92 -15.91 2.16
C GLN A 118 15.20 -14.78 1.16
N ARG A 119 16.14 -14.99 0.22
CA ARG A 119 16.50 -13.99 -0.81
C ARG A 119 15.31 -13.52 -1.66
N PRO A 120 14.38 -14.38 -2.11
CA PRO A 120 13.21 -13.91 -2.87
C PRO A 120 12.36 -12.95 -2.05
N LEU A 121 12.12 -13.22 -0.76
CA LEU A 121 11.35 -12.35 0.11
C LEU A 121 12.03 -10.98 0.32
N VAL A 122 13.35 -10.97 0.51
CA VAL A 122 14.13 -9.72 0.64
C VAL A 122 14.03 -8.88 -0.63
N ARG A 123 14.19 -9.51 -1.80
CA ARG A 123 14.00 -8.86 -3.10
C ARG A 123 12.59 -8.28 -3.18
N ASP A 124 11.58 -9.06 -2.88
CA ASP A 124 10.18 -8.65 -3.00
C ASP A 124 9.84 -7.48 -2.08
N VAL A 125 10.36 -7.47 -0.85
CA VAL A 125 10.26 -6.31 0.05
C VAL A 125 10.93 -5.09 -0.57
N CYS A 126 12.15 -5.23 -1.10
CA CYS A 126 12.85 -4.12 -1.76
C CYS A 126 12.10 -3.60 -2.99
N LEU A 127 11.51 -4.49 -3.80
CA LEU A 127 10.69 -4.11 -4.95
C LEU A 127 9.42 -3.39 -4.52
N HIS A 128 8.76 -3.83 -3.45
CA HIS A 128 7.61 -3.13 -2.90
C HIS A 128 7.99 -1.71 -2.45
N LEU A 129 9.09 -1.55 -1.70
CA LEU A 129 9.57 -0.24 -1.28
C LEU A 129 9.89 0.66 -2.46
N LEU A 130 10.62 0.13 -3.45
CA LEU A 130 10.99 0.87 -4.65
C LEU A 130 9.76 1.30 -5.45
N ALA A 131 8.83 0.37 -5.72
CA ALA A 131 7.59 0.66 -6.44
C ALA A 131 6.76 1.70 -5.68
N ARG A 132 6.61 1.54 -4.36
CA ARG A 132 5.80 2.43 -3.55
C ARG A 132 6.38 3.84 -3.45
N ALA A 133 7.69 3.97 -3.23
CA ALA A 133 8.36 5.25 -3.06
C ALA A 133 8.50 6.02 -4.39
N THR A 134 8.66 5.31 -5.50
CA THR A 134 8.81 5.91 -6.84
C THR A 134 7.50 6.01 -7.61
N ARG A 135 6.37 5.66 -6.98
CA ARG A 135 5.04 5.60 -7.61
C ARG A 135 5.03 4.68 -8.84
N GLY A 136 5.86 3.64 -8.83
CA GLY A 136 5.89 2.62 -9.86
C GLY A 136 6.67 2.96 -11.12
N THR A 137 7.38 4.10 -11.17
CA THR A 137 8.02 4.61 -12.40
C THR A 137 9.53 4.40 -12.45
N HIS A 138 10.13 3.78 -11.44
CA HIS A 138 11.58 3.56 -11.44
C HIS A 138 12.04 2.64 -12.59
N PRO A 139 13.08 3.01 -13.36
CA PRO A 139 13.49 2.27 -14.57
C PRO A 139 13.87 0.81 -14.34
N LEU A 140 14.41 0.48 -13.15
CA LEU A 140 14.83 -0.89 -12.83
C LEU A 140 13.67 -1.81 -12.42
N LEU A 141 12.48 -1.28 -12.12
CA LEU A 141 11.37 -2.11 -11.61
C LEU A 141 10.98 -3.20 -12.60
N GLU A 142 10.84 -2.86 -13.88
CA GLU A 142 10.42 -3.79 -14.93
C GLU A 142 11.33 -5.02 -14.96
N SER A 143 12.66 -4.83 -15.03
CA SER A 143 13.62 -5.94 -15.13
C SER A 143 13.55 -6.90 -13.95
N TYR A 144 13.33 -6.41 -12.73
CA TYR A 144 13.19 -7.27 -11.56
C TYR A 144 11.80 -7.91 -11.46
N LEU A 145 10.75 -7.21 -11.88
CA LEU A 145 9.39 -7.73 -11.88
C LEU A 145 9.18 -8.80 -12.94
N GLU A 146 9.92 -8.80 -14.05
CA GLU A 146 9.93 -9.93 -14.99
C GLU A 146 10.34 -11.25 -14.33
N LEU A 147 11.28 -11.22 -13.38
CA LEU A 147 11.65 -12.41 -12.60
C LEU A 147 10.48 -12.88 -11.72
N VAL A 148 9.78 -11.94 -11.09
CA VAL A 148 8.57 -12.23 -10.28
C VAL A 148 7.47 -12.84 -11.15
N LYS A 149 7.24 -12.31 -12.35
CA LYS A 149 6.27 -12.86 -13.31
C LYS A 149 6.59 -14.31 -13.68
N LEU A 150 7.86 -14.61 -13.98
CA LEU A 150 8.31 -15.98 -14.31
C LEU A 150 8.13 -16.94 -13.14
N GLU A 151 8.43 -16.50 -11.91
CA GLU A 151 8.21 -17.31 -10.71
C GLU A 151 6.73 -17.62 -10.50
N TRP A 152 5.85 -16.64 -10.71
CA TRP A 152 4.40 -16.85 -10.61
C TRP A 152 3.89 -17.80 -11.69
N GLN A 153 4.38 -17.66 -12.93
CA GLN A 153 4.04 -18.58 -14.01
C GLN A 153 4.46 -20.02 -13.70
N HIS A 154 5.64 -20.21 -13.12
CA HIS A 154 6.10 -21.54 -12.69
C HIS A 154 5.21 -22.09 -11.57
N TRP A 155 4.89 -21.26 -10.59
CA TRP A 155 3.97 -21.61 -9.51
C TRP A 155 2.57 -21.98 -10.01
N PHE A 156 2.05 -21.28 -11.04
CA PHE A 156 0.76 -21.63 -11.65
C PHE A 156 0.75 -23.04 -12.26
N GLN A 157 1.90 -23.54 -12.70
CA GLN A 157 1.99 -24.86 -13.33
C GLN A 157 2.12 -25.98 -12.30
N ASP A 158 2.92 -25.77 -11.26
CA ASP A 158 3.29 -26.86 -10.34
C ASP A 158 2.43 -26.91 -9.08
N LYS A 159 1.93 -25.77 -8.60
CA LYS A 159 1.22 -25.56 -7.32
C LYS A 159 1.89 -26.22 -6.10
N LYS A 160 3.16 -26.59 -6.23
CA LYS A 160 3.98 -27.31 -5.24
C LYS A 160 5.12 -26.45 -4.74
N SER A 161 5.55 -25.48 -5.55
CA SER A 161 6.48 -24.45 -5.13
C SER A 161 5.83 -23.51 -4.11
N SER A 162 6.66 -22.71 -3.43
CA SER A 162 6.17 -21.74 -2.45
C SER A 162 5.24 -20.71 -3.12
N PRO A 163 4.11 -20.38 -2.49
CA PRO A 163 3.19 -19.39 -3.02
C PRO A 163 3.86 -18.02 -3.13
N PRO A 164 3.39 -17.17 -4.07
CA PRO A 164 3.78 -15.77 -4.19
C PRO A 164 3.72 -15.01 -2.86
N THR A 165 4.60 -14.02 -2.70
CA THR A 165 4.70 -13.22 -1.48
C THR A 165 3.78 -11.99 -1.55
N VAL A 166 3.32 -11.51 -0.38
CA VAL A 166 2.57 -10.24 -0.30
C VAL A 166 3.40 -9.08 -0.85
N PRO A 167 4.70 -8.90 -0.50
CA PRO A 167 5.48 -7.81 -1.05
C PRO A 167 5.63 -7.86 -2.58
N ALA A 168 5.76 -9.06 -3.19
CA ALA A 168 5.79 -9.17 -4.64
C ALA A 168 4.48 -8.72 -5.28
N TYR A 169 3.34 -9.14 -4.70
CA TYR A 169 2.03 -8.71 -5.12
C TYR A 169 1.88 -7.18 -5.03
N CYS A 170 2.23 -6.58 -3.90
CA CYS A 170 2.22 -5.13 -3.72
C CYS A 170 3.11 -4.41 -4.75
N ALA A 171 4.33 -4.90 -4.97
CA ALA A 171 5.24 -4.32 -5.96
C ALA A 171 4.63 -4.33 -7.38
N MET A 172 4.03 -5.45 -7.77
CA MET A 172 3.34 -5.59 -9.05
C MET A 172 2.15 -4.64 -9.15
N VAL A 173 1.31 -4.53 -8.11
CA VAL A 173 0.16 -3.61 -8.07
C VAL A 173 0.62 -2.16 -8.28
N TRP A 174 1.67 -1.74 -7.56
CA TRP A 174 2.18 -0.37 -7.60
C TRP A 174 3.00 -0.02 -8.85
N TRP A 175 3.53 -1.01 -9.56
CA TRP A 175 4.28 -0.78 -10.81
C TRP A 175 3.37 -0.18 -11.90
N GLN A 176 3.82 0.87 -12.58
CA GLN A 176 3.10 1.51 -13.67
C GLN A 176 3.74 1.15 -15.02
N PRO A 177 3.39 0.01 -15.62
CA PRO A 177 3.94 -0.38 -16.90
C PRO A 177 3.44 0.50 -18.05
N PRO A 178 4.10 0.47 -19.22
CA PRO A 178 3.54 0.99 -20.46
C PRO A 178 2.16 0.40 -20.76
N ALA A 179 1.31 1.15 -21.47
CA ALA A 179 -0.08 0.77 -21.76
C ALA A 179 -0.23 -0.63 -22.38
N GLU A 180 0.72 -1.03 -23.23
CA GLU A 180 0.76 -2.34 -23.89
C GLU A 180 0.86 -3.51 -22.90
N GLN A 181 1.49 -3.28 -21.74
CA GLN A 181 1.70 -4.28 -20.70
C GLN A 181 0.68 -4.15 -19.54
N ALA A 182 -0.14 -3.10 -19.52
CA ALA A 182 -1.13 -2.90 -18.46
C ALA A 182 -2.20 -4.00 -18.44
N VAL A 183 -2.63 -4.45 -19.62
CA VAL A 183 -3.63 -5.53 -19.76
C VAL A 183 -3.07 -6.85 -19.26
N SER A 184 -1.87 -7.24 -19.70
CA SER A 184 -1.25 -8.50 -19.29
C SER A 184 -0.91 -8.52 -17.79
N LYS A 185 -0.51 -7.37 -17.22
CA LYS A 185 -0.35 -7.21 -15.77
C LYS A 185 -1.68 -7.46 -15.03
N ARG A 186 -2.78 -6.85 -15.49
CA ARG A 186 -4.10 -7.01 -14.87
C ARG A 186 -4.54 -8.48 -14.88
N GLU A 187 -4.46 -9.13 -16.03
CA GLU A 187 -4.81 -10.55 -16.20
C GLU A 187 -3.98 -11.44 -15.27
N LEU A 188 -2.68 -11.19 -15.19
CA LEU A 188 -1.78 -11.92 -14.31
C LEU A 188 -2.15 -11.78 -12.82
N LEU A 189 -2.49 -10.56 -12.37
CA LEU A 189 -2.89 -10.31 -10.98
C LEU A 189 -4.25 -10.93 -10.65
N ALA A 190 -5.21 -10.88 -11.57
CA ALA A 190 -6.50 -11.55 -11.41
C ALA A 190 -6.33 -13.08 -11.34
N GLN A 191 -5.51 -13.67 -12.23
CA GLN A 191 -5.19 -15.08 -12.18
C GLN A 191 -4.54 -15.46 -10.85
N LEU A 192 -3.54 -14.68 -10.39
CA LEU A 192 -2.87 -14.94 -9.12
C LEU A 192 -3.85 -15.04 -7.96
N LEU A 193 -4.75 -14.07 -7.83
CA LEU A 193 -5.69 -14.02 -6.73
C LEU A 193 -6.72 -15.15 -6.78
N ASN A 194 -7.28 -15.46 -7.96
CA ASN A 194 -8.20 -16.59 -8.12
C ASN A 194 -7.53 -17.92 -7.75
N GLU A 195 -6.26 -18.08 -8.11
CA GLU A 195 -5.48 -19.27 -7.79
C GLU A 195 -5.16 -19.38 -6.30
N VAL A 196 -4.87 -18.26 -5.62
CA VAL A 196 -4.65 -18.22 -4.17
C VAL A 196 -5.94 -18.49 -3.41
N GLU A 197 -7.08 -17.96 -3.88
CA GLU A 197 -8.41 -18.16 -3.29
C GLU A 197 -8.83 -19.63 -3.28
N ALA A 198 -8.42 -20.38 -4.31
CA ALA A 198 -8.71 -21.81 -4.44
C ALA A 198 -7.86 -22.70 -3.51
N LEU A 199 -6.84 -22.17 -2.85
CA LEU A 199 -5.96 -22.96 -1.98
C LEU A 199 -6.55 -23.07 -0.56
N PRO A 200 -6.43 -24.24 0.09
CA PRO A 200 -6.80 -24.36 1.50
C PRO A 200 -5.82 -23.58 2.38
N GLU A 201 -6.36 -22.79 3.32
CA GLU A 201 -5.58 -21.97 4.29
C GLU A 201 -4.54 -22.81 5.06
N VAL A 202 -4.83 -24.08 5.33
CA VAL A 202 -3.96 -25.04 6.06
C VAL A 202 -2.65 -25.35 5.31
N LEU A 203 -2.60 -25.18 3.98
CA LEU A 203 -1.42 -25.52 3.18
C LEU A 203 -0.38 -24.41 3.07
N LEU A 204 -0.64 -23.24 3.66
CA LEU A 204 0.14 -22.04 3.35
C LEU A 204 0.86 -21.53 4.61
N PRO A 205 2.17 -21.78 4.75
CA PRO A 205 2.93 -21.33 5.90
C PRO A 205 3.31 -19.83 5.79
N GLU A 206 3.35 -19.17 6.94
CA GLU A 206 3.92 -17.84 7.25
C GLU A 206 3.15 -16.57 6.81
N ASN A 207 3.23 -15.54 7.67
CA ASN A 207 2.61 -14.21 7.55
C ASN A 207 3.08 -13.37 6.35
N THR A 208 3.98 -13.87 5.51
CA THR A 208 4.57 -13.14 4.37
C THR A 208 4.09 -13.67 3.01
N ARG A 209 3.33 -14.76 2.99
CA ARG A 209 2.73 -15.32 1.78
C ARG A 209 1.42 -14.63 1.45
N LEU A 210 1.11 -14.52 0.17
CA LEU A 210 -0.17 -13.98 -0.28
C LEU A 210 -1.27 -14.97 0.06
N LEU A 211 -2.19 -14.55 0.93
CA LEU A 211 -3.28 -15.37 1.46
C LEU A 211 -4.56 -14.56 1.55
N ILE A 212 -5.65 -15.15 1.06
CA ILE A 212 -7.00 -14.63 1.27
C ILE A 212 -7.56 -15.35 2.50
N PRO A 213 -7.74 -14.64 3.62
CA PRO A 213 -8.29 -15.22 4.83
C PRO A 213 -9.79 -15.50 4.70
N GLY A 214 -10.35 -16.28 5.63
CA GLY A 214 -11.79 -16.40 5.80
C GLY A 214 -12.47 -15.05 6.10
N LYS A 215 -13.77 -14.98 5.77
CA LYS A 215 -14.64 -13.80 5.94
C LYS A 215 -14.57 -13.21 7.35
N GLU A 216 -14.50 -14.05 8.36
CA GLU A 216 -14.47 -13.65 9.77
C GLU A 216 -13.28 -12.76 10.09
N LYS A 217 -12.12 -13.01 9.48
CA LYS A 217 -10.92 -12.18 9.68
C LYS A 217 -11.08 -10.79 9.06
N TYR A 218 -11.73 -10.67 7.90
CA TYR A 218 -11.99 -9.37 7.29
C TYR A 218 -13.00 -8.53 8.08
N LEU A 219 -14.02 -9.18 8.66
CA LEU A 219 -14.98 -8.51 9.53
C LEU A 219 -14.36 -8.05 10.85
N ALA A 220 -13.42 -8.83 11.40
CA ALA A 220 -12.67 -8.45 12.61
C ALA A 220 -11.54 -7.45 12.33
N GLU A 221 -10.97 -7.45 11.12
CA GLU A 221 -9.86 -6.59 10.70
C GLU A 221 -10.21 -5.79 9.42
N PRO A 222 -11.10 -4.80 9.49
CA PRO A 222 -11.49 -3.89 8.40
C PRO A 222 -10.33 -3.27 7.62
N VAL A 223 -9.25 -3.01 8.34
CA VAL A 223 -7.97 -2.54 7.82
C VAL A 223 -7.42 -3.44 6.70
N ARG A 224 -7.52 -4.76 6.88
CA ARG A 224 -7.08 -5.74 5.88
C ARG A 224 -8.00 -5.76 4.68
N MET A 225 -9.31 -5.66 4.92
CA MET A 225 -10.32 -5.53 3.87
C MET A 225 -10.02 -4.32 2.97
N LEU A 226 -9.79 -3.15 3.56
CA LEU A 226 -9.44 -1.94 2.81
C LEU A 226 -8.10 -2.07 2.08
N PHE A 227 -7.11 -2.73 2.69
CA PHE A 227 -5.82 -2.98 2.05
C PHE A 227 -5.98 -3.82 0.77
N ASP A 228 -6.64 -4.97 0.84
CA ASP A 228 -6.80 -5.86 -0.31
C ASP A 228 -7.68 -5.21 -1.39
N LEU A 229 -8.75 -4.52 -0.98
CA LEU A 229 -9.63 -3.82 -1.91
C LEU A 229 -8.94 -2.63 -2.58
N GLU A 230 -8.10 -1.87 -1.88
CA GLU A 230 -7.27 -0.81 -2.48
C GLU A 230 -6.31 -1.38 -3.52
N HIS A 231 -5.64 -2.49 -3.22
CA HIS A 231 -4.72 -3.11 -4.16
C HIS A 231 -5.46 -3.70 -5.38
N GLY A 232 -6.63 -4.30 -5.16
CA GLY A 232 -7.54 -4.75 -6.20
C GLY A 232 -8.01 -3.62 -7.11
N ALA A 233 -8.39 -2.48 -6.52
CA ALA A 233 -8.84 -1.29 -7.25
C ALA A 233 -7.70 -0.68 -8.09
N ARG A 234 -6.51 -0.54 -7.50
CA ARG A 234 -5.29 -0.09 -8.21
C ARG A 234 -4.91 -1.00 -9.38
N ALA A 235 -5.09 -2.31 -9.21
CA ALA A 235 -4.83 -3.30 -10.26
C ALA A 235 -5.96 -3.36 -11.30
N GLY A 236 -7.12 -2.75 -11.03
CA GLY A 236 -8.28 -2.78 -11.92
C GLY A 236 -8.98 -4.15 -11.97
N ILE A 237 -8.88 -4.96 -10.92
CA ILE A 237 -9.35 -6.37 -10.89
C ILE A 237 -10.49 -6.63 -9.89
N VAL A 238 -11.05 -5.60 -9.25
CA VAL A 238 -12.10 -5.78 -8.21
C VAL A 238 -13.28 -6.60 -8.72
N ASN A 239 -13.70 -6.36 -9.97
CA ASN A 239 -14.82 -7.09 -10.57
C ASN A 239 -14.42 -8.43 -11.21
N ASP A 240 -13.12 -8.72 -11.34
CA ASP A 240 -12.62 -9.94 -12.00
C ASP A 240 -12.40 -11.08 -11.00
N VAL A 241 -12.40 -10.77 -9.70
CA VAL A 241 -12.06 -11.71 -8.62
C VAL A 241 -13.19 -11.74 -7.59
N ALA A 242 -13.66 -12.94 -7.23
CA ALA A 242 -14.84 -13.13 -6.39
C ALA A 242 -14.67 -12.50 -4.99
N HIS A 243 -13.56 -12.77 -4.29
CA HIS A 243 -13.36 -12.18 -2.96
C HIS A 243 -13.27 -10.65 -3.00
N LEU A 244 -12.64 -10.04 -4.01
CA LEU A 244 -12.56 -8.57 -4.11
C LEU A 244 -13.92 -7.94 -4.35
N ARG A 245 -14.76 -8.57 -5.18
CA ARG A 245 -16.15 -8.13 -5.38
C ARG A 245 -16.93 -8.19 -4.08
N TRP A 246 -16.78 -9.29 -3.32
CA TRP A 246 -17.41 -9.41 -2.02
C TRP A 246 -16.92 -8.33 -1.04
N LEU A 247 -15.60 -8.08 -0.96
CA LEU A 247 -15.05 -6.99 -0.14
C LEU A 247 -15.62 -5.63 -0.55
N TYR A 248 -15.82 -5.39 -1.85
CA TYR A 248 -16.44 -4.17 -2.34
C TYR A 248 -17.90 -4.04 -1.90
N GLU A 249 -18.70 -5.10 -2.01
CA GLU A 249 -20.09 -5.14 -1.53
C GLU A 249 -20.16 -4.89 -0.01
N GLU A 250 -19.24 -5.49 0.77
CA GLU A 250 -19.15 -5.21 2.21
C GLU A 250 -18.81 -3.74 2.46
N LEU A 251 -17.91 -3.13 1.66
CA LEU A 251 -17.56 -1.72 1.82
C LEU A 251 -18.77 -0.81 1.58
N GLU A 252 -19.60 -1.11 0.59
CA GLU A 252 -20.84 -0.38 0.32
C GLU A 252 -21.82 -0.44 1.50
N VAL A 253 -21.91 -1.60 2.17
CA VAL A 253 -22.81 -1.79 3.33
C VAL A 253 -22.32 -1.03 4.58
N GLN A 254 -21.02 -0.79 4.72
CA GLN A 254 -20.46 -0.07 5.88
C GLN A 254 -20.60 1.46 5.78
N GLN A 255 -21.10 1.99 4.66
CA GLN A 255 -21.35 3.43 4.51
C GLN A 255 -22.66 3.82 5.22
N ASP A 256 -22.59 4.74 6.18
CA ASP A 256 -23.78 5.29 6.83
C ASP A 256 -24.38 6.44 6.00
N ALA A 257 -25.58 6.87 6.35
CA ALA A 257 -26.34 7.93 5.66
C ALA A 257 -25.64 9.29 5.66
N ASP A 258 -24.67 9.51 6.55
CA ASP A 258 -23.84 10.72 6.61
C ASP A 258 -22.62 10.66 5.66
N GLY A 259 -22.44 9.53 4.95
CA GLY A 259 -21.35 9.28 4.02
C GLY A 259 -20.05 8.86 4.70
N MET A 260 -20.05 8.56 5.99
CA MET A 260 -18.91 8.01 6.72
C MET A 260 -18.91 6.49 6.66
N TRP A 261 -17.71 5.88 6.68
CA TRP A 261 -17.57 4.43 6.83
C TRP A 261 -17.28 4.10 8.27
N HIS A 262 -18.17 3.33 8.88
CA HIS A 262 -18.02 2.86 10.25
C HIS A 262 -17.72 1.38 10.27
N PHE A 263 -16.66 1.00 10.97
CA PHE A 263 -16.29 -0.39 11.11
C PHE A 263 -16.29 -0.80 12.58
N PHE A 264 -16.89 -1.94 12.88
CA PHE A 264 -16.81 -2.52 14.22
C PHE A 264 -15.46 -3.19 14.42
N LEU A 265 -14.56 -2.50 15.12
CA LEU A 265 -13.27 -3.06 15.53
C LEU A 265 -13.46 -3.74 16.89
N GLU A 266 -13.56 -5.07 16.90
CA GLU A 266 -13.32 -5.84 18.13
C GLU A 266 -11.83 -5.72 18.45
N GLU A 267 -11.50 -5.08 19.57
CA GLU A 267 -10.15 -4.89 20.15
C GLU A 267 -8.98 -5.05 19.16
N THR A 268 -8.44 -3.93 18.68
CA THR A 268 -7.27 -3.85 17.77
C THR A 268 -6.30 -5.02 17.98
N PRO A 269 -6.21 -5.99 17.05
CA PRO A 269 -5.25 -7.06 17.21
C PRO A 269 -3.85 -6.46 17.23
N ALA A 270 -3.08 -6.89 18.21
CA ALA A 270 -1.68 -6.53 18.34
C ALA A 270 -0.92 -6.96 17.08
N HIS A 271 -0.31 -5.99 16.40
CA HIS A 271 0.73 -6.18 15.39
C HIS A 271 0.31 -6.90 14.09
N LEU A 272 -0.35 -6.19 13.18
CA LEU A 272 -0.28 -6.51 11.76
C LEU A 272 0.44 -5.39 10.99
N SER A 273 1.62 -5.74 10.49
CA SER A 273 2.66 -4.90 9.87
C SER A 273 2.33 -4.33 8.49
N TRP A 274 1.08 -4.45 8.03
CA TRP A 274 0.69 -4.17 6.64
C TRP A 274 -0.11 -2.88 6.49
N TYR A 275 -0.61 -2.35 7.61
CA TYR A 275 -1.38 -1.13 7.65
C TYR A 275 -0.81 -0.19 8.70
N PHE A 276 -0.56 1.02 8.26
CA PHE A 276 0.08 2.05 9.04
C PHE A 276 -0.96 3.13 9.33
N PRO A 277 -1.67 3.05 10.48
CA PRO A 277 -2.53 4.15 10.88
C PRO A 277 -1.66 5.40 11.03
N LEU A 278 -2.16 6.51 10.51
CA LEU A 278 -1.47 7.78 10.50
C LEU A 278 -1.62 8.50 11.84
N GLU A 279 -2.73 8.24 12.54
CA GLU A 279 -3.03 8.77 13.89
C GLU A 279 -3.75 7.70 14.74
N GLU A 280 -3.27 7.45 15.97
CA GLU A 280 -3.80 6.43 16.91
C GLU A 280 -5.24 6.69 17.39
N HIS A 281 -5.83 7.84 17.06
CA HIS A 281 -7.14 8.28 17.57
C HIS A 281 -8.13 8.73 16.49
N ALA A 282 -7.80 8.56 15.20
CA ALA A 282 -8.62 9.05 14.08
C ALA A 282 -9.05 7.94 13.10
N HIS A 283 -9.23 6.71 13.61
CA HIS A 283 -9.45 5.52 12.78
C HIS A 283 -10.60 5.67 11.78
N ASP A 284 -11.81 6.04 12.20
CA ASP A 284 -12.97 6.14 11.29
C ASP A 284 -12.75 7.15 10.16
N ARG A 285 -12.08 8.27 10.46
CA ARG A 285 -11.77 9.31 9.48
C ARG A 285 -10.75 8.83 8.46
N GLU A 286 -9.68 8.18 8.92
CA GLU A 286 -8.68 7.59 8.02
C GLU A 286 -9.29 6.47 7.16
N LEU A 287 -10.09 5.60 7.77
CA LEU A 287 -10.79 4.51 7.08
C LEU A 287 -11.75 5.07 6.02
N THR A 288 -12.50 6.12 6.36
CA THR A 288 -13.37 6.86 5.43
C THR A 288 -12.57 7.44 4.26
N VAL A 289 -11.44 8.11 4.51
CA VAL A 289 -10.58 8.62 3.42
C VAL A 289 -10.14 7.48 2.49
N ARG A 290 -9.72 6.34 3.04
CA ARG A 290 -9.28 5.21 2.22
C ARG A 290 -10.40 4.55 1.43
N ALA A 291 -11.57 4.33 2.05
CA ALA A 291 -12.76 3.85 1.36
C ALA A 291 -13.06 4.71 0.14
N LEU A 292 -12.99 6.02 0.31
CA LEU A 292 -13.21 6.99 -0.74
C LEU A 292 -12.13 6.98 -1.83
N MET A 293 -10.86 6.78 -1.47
CA MET A 293 -9.79 6.53 -2.45
C MET A 293 -10.08 5.29 -3.30
N ILE A 294 -10.60 4.23 -2.70
CA ILE A 294 -10.99 3.00 -3.41
C ILE A 294 -12.09 3.31 -4.42
N TYR A 295 -13.15 4.01 -4.02
CA TYR A 295 -14.20 4.41 -4.97
C TYR A 295 -13.67 5.26 -6.12
N LYS A 296 -12.75 6.20 -5.83
CA LYS A 296 -12.11 7.01 -6.87
C LYS A 296 -11.32 6.15 -7.86
N LEU A 297 -10.53 5.19 -7.37
CA LEU A 297 -9.78 4.25 -8.21
C LEU A 297 -10.71 3.39 -9.08
N LEU A 298 -11.92 3.12 -8.60
CA LEU A 298 -12.96 2.39 -9.32
C LEU A 298 -13.75 3.29 -10.29
N ASN A 299 -13.39 4.56 -10.44
CA ASN A 299 -14.07 5.57 -11.26
C ASN A 299 -15.54 5.82 -10.88
N TYR A 300 -15.89 5.66 -9.60
CA TYR A 300 -17.17 6.16 -9.10
C TYR A 300 -17.05 7.67 -8.82
N ASP A 301 -18.03 8.43 -9.31
CA ASP A 301 -18.28 9.79 -8.84
C ASP A 301 -18.98 9.69 -7.47
N VAL A 302 -18.21 9.81 -6.38
CA VAL A 302 -18.72 9.86 -4.99
C VAL A 302 -18.97 11.28 -4.55
#